data_AF-A0A3L6G1A3-F1
#
_entry.id   AF-A0A3L6G1A3-F1
#
_cell.length_a   1.000
_cell.length_b   1.000
_cell.length_c   1.000
_cell.angle_alpha   90.00
_cell.angle_beta   90.00
_cell.angle_gamma   90.00
#
_symmetry.space_group_name_H-M   'P 1'
#
loop_
_entity.id
_entity.type
_entity.pdbx_description
1 polymer ?
#
loop_
_entity_poly.entity_id
_entity_poly.type
_entity_poly.pdbx_seq_one_letter_code
_entity_poly.pdbx_strand_id
1 'polypeptide(L)'
;MSTTRSASLLALLLLVSATAAAAGTSKGRAGVRPCQDLATRGQCAASGGCRWCRSEALDDMCFEAIEAWRLPRQVFSCDPPSGAAHARLN
;
A
#
# COMPACT_ATOMS: atom_id res chain seq x y z
N MET A 1 45.43 10.37 13.46
CA MET A 1 43.96 10.46 13.56
C MET A 1 43.38 9.65 12.41
N SER A 2 42.77 8.52 12.74
CA SER A 2 42.53 7.39 11.83
C SER A 2 41.27 7.59 10.99
N THR A 3 41.43 7.91 9.71
CA THR A 3 40.34 7.99 8.73
C THR A 3 40.03 6.59 8.20
N THR A 4 39.42 5.73 9.04
CA THR A 4 39.04 4.36 8.61
C THR A 4 37.57 4.03 8.92
N ARG A 5 36.79 4.99 9.43
CA ARG A 5 35.39 4.74 9.81
C ARG A 5 34.35 5.00 8.71
N SER A 6 34.74 5.66 7.61
CA SER A 6 33.77 6.08 6.59
C SER A 6 33.32 4.97 5.64
N ALA A 7 34.20 4.03 5.26
CA ALA A 7 33.84 2.98 4.31
C ALA A 7 32.86 1.94 4.89
N SER A 8 33.02 1.59 6.17
CA SER A 8 32.18 0.59 6.84
C SER A 8 30.76 1.09 7.12
N LEU A 9 30.58 2.37 7.40
CA LEU A 9 29.25 2.97 7.62
C LEU A 9 28.45 3.09 6.32
N LEU A 10 29.10 3.43 5.21
CA LEU A 10 28.48 3.46 3.88
C LEU A 10 28.02 2.08 3.42
N ALA A 11 28.79 1.03 3.71
CA ALA A 11 28.41 -0.35 3.41
C ALA A 11 27.18 -0.82 4.22
N LEU A 12 27.07 -0.42 5.50
CA LEU A 12 25.90 -0.78 6.33
C LEU A 12 24.61 -0.08 5.87
N LEU A 13 24.69 1.19 5.44
CA LEU A 13 23.52 1.96 5.00
C LEU A 13 22.93 1.44 3.68
N LEU A 14 23.73 0.84 2.80
CA LEU A 14 23.25 0.28 1.53
C LEU A 14 22.50 -1.06 1.68
N LEU A 15 22.65 -1.75 2.81
CA LEU A 15 22.03 -3.07 3.04
C LEU A 15 20.57 -2.98 3.54
N VAL A 16 20.09 -1.79 3.96
CA VAL A 16 18.77 -1.64 4.61
C VAL A 16 17.61 -1.35 3.65
N SER A 17 17.86 -1.10 2.36
CA SER A 17 16.84 -0.54 1.45
C SER A 17 16.02 -1.54 0.63
N ALA A 18 16.11 -2.86 0.84
CA ALA A 18 15.49 -3.79 -0.12
C ALA A 18 14.91 -5.09 0.48
N THR A 19 14.06 -5.02 1.51
CA THR A 19 13.22 -6.18 1.88
C THR A 19 11.89 -5.76 2.51
N ALA A 20 10.90 -5.41 1.69
CA ALA A 20 9.48 -5.68 1.99
C ALA A 20 8.58 -5.31 0.80
N ALA A 21 8.72 -6.01 -0.32
CA ALA A 21 7.59 -6.20 -1.22
C ALA A 21 6.95 -7.54 -0.84
N ALA A 22 5.95 -7.49 0.03
CA ALA A 22 5.10 -8.64 0.31
C ALA A 22 4.31 -8.96 -0.97
N ALA A 23 4.85 -9.85 -1.81
CA ALA A 23 4.10 -10.47 -2.88
C ALA A 23 3.09 -11.44 -2.27
N GLY A 24 1.95 -10.89 -1.83
CA GLY A 24 0.75 -11.67 -1.58
C GLY A 24 0.27 -12.25 -2.90
N THR A 25 0.30 -13.58 -3.05
CA THR A 25 -0.37 -14.27 -4.16
C THR A 25 -1.89 -14.11 -3.96
N SER A 26 -2.48 -13.07 -4.53
CA SER A 26 -3.94 -12.96 -4.54
C SER A 26 -4.50 -13.83 -5.67
N LYS A 27 -5.35 -14.75 -5.24
CA LYS A 27 -5.98 -15.81 -6.04
C LYS A 27 -6.89 -15.15 -7.08
N GLY A 28 -6.47 -15.24 -8.34
CA GLY A 28 -7.09 -14.56 -9.48
C GLY A 28 -8.60 -14.81 -9.66
N ARG A 29 -9.30 -13.74 -10.04
CA ARG A 29 -10.55 -13.80 -10.80
C ARG A 29 -10.35 -13.05 -12.11
N ALA A 30 -10.57 -13.76 -13.20
CA ALA A 30 -10.40 -13.28 -14.56
C ALA A 30 -11.22 -12.01 -14.81
N GLY A 31 -10.54 -10.91 -15.14
CA GLY A 31 -11.13 -9.66 -15.64
C GLY A 31 -11.02 -8.43 -14.73
N VAL A 32 -10.60 -8.58 -13.47
CA VAL A 32 -10.39 -7.45 -12.54
C VAL A 32 -8.89 -7.25 -12.39
N ARG A 33 -8.38 -6.06 -12.75
CA ARG A 33 -6.97 -5.70 -12.49
C ARG A 33 -6.70 -5.82 -10.99
N PRO A 34 -5.53 -6.33 -10.55
CA PRO A 34 -5.23 -6.38 -9.12
C PRO A 34 -5.34 -4.98 -8.53
N CYS A 35 -5.88 -4.85 -7.31
CA CYS A 35 -6.10 -3.55 -6.67
C CYS A 35 -4.82 -2.70 -6.64
N GLN A 36 -3.67 -3.36 -6.49
CA GLN A 36 -2.34 -2.76 -6.43
C GLN A 36 -1.93 -2.03 -7.72
N ASP A 37 -2.51 -2.39 -8.87
CA ASP A 37 -2.29 -1.68 -10.16
C ASP A 37 -3.11 -0.40 -10.28
N LEU A 38 -4.06 -0.16 -9.36
CA LEU A 38 -4.96 0.98 -9.40
C LEU A 38 -4.32 2.16 -8.66
N ALA A 39 -3.54 2.94 -9.39
CA ALA A 39 -2.78 4.08 -8.85
C ALA A 39 -3.64 5.30 -8.48
N THR A 40 -4.94 5.27 -8.74
CA THR A 40 -5.83 6.40 -8.45
C THR A 40 -7.01 5.97 -7.58
N ARG A 41 -7.39 6.83 -6.64
CA ARG A 41 -8.55 6.64 -5.77
C ARG A 41 -9.83 6.33 -6.55
N GLY A 42 -10.05 7.02 -7.67
CA GLY A 42 -11.24 6.81 -8.51
C GLY A 42 -11.32 5.42 -9.12
N GLN A 43 -10.20 4.93 -9.67
CA GLN A 43 -10.15 3.57 -10.24
C GLN A 43 -10.25 2.50 -9.15
N CYS A 44 -9.63 2.73 -8.00
CA CYS A 44 -9.73 1.86 -6.83
C CYS A 44 -11.16 1.77 -6.31
N ALA A 45 -11.84 2.91 -6.17
CA ALA A 45 -13.23 2.97 -5.76
C ALA A 45 -14.15 2.30 -6.80
N ALA A 46 -13.92 2.47 -8.10
CA ALA A 46 -14.73 1.80 -9.11
C ALA A 46 -14.57 0.25 -9.08
N SER A 47 -13.49 -0.26 -8.50
CA SER A 47 -13.18 -1.68 -8.46
C SER A 47 -13.80 -2.36 -7.24
N GLY A 48 -14.79 -3.21 -7.47
CA GLY A 48 -15.46 -3.97 -6.42
C GLY A 48 -14.49 -4.89 -5.67
N GLY A 49 -14.45 -4.77 -4.35
CA GLY A 49 -13.55 -5.57 -3.49
C GLY A 49 -12.20 -4.91 -3.18
N CYS A 50 -11.91 -3.75 -3.77
CA CYS A 50 -10.76 -2.93 -3.41
C CYS A 50 -11.13 -1.84 -2.40
N ARG A 51 -10.15 -1.36 -1.64
CA ARG A 51 -10.27 -0.19 -0.76
C ARG A 51 -9.05 0.71 -0.92
N TRP A 52 -9.32 2.01 -1.09
CA TRP A 52 -8.28 3.02 -1.12
C TRP A 52 -7.82 3.30 0.31
N CYS A 53 -6.52 3.25 0.57
CA CYS A 53 -5.95 3.50 1.87
C CYS A 53 -4.90 4.60 1.79
N ARG A 54 -5.10 5.62 2.63
CA ARG A 54 -4.18 6.72 2.85
C ARG A 54 -3.15 6.33 3.91
N SER A 55 -1.88 6.69 3.71
CA SER A 55 -0.82 6.50 4.70
C SER A 55 -0.12 7.83 5.01
N GLU A 56 0.29 8.02 6.26
CA GLU A 56 1.11 9.20 6.62
C GLU A 56 2.61 8.95 6.40
N ALA A 57 3.01 7.68 6.32
CA ALA A 57 4.40 7.28 6.19
C ALA A 57 4.76 6.74 4.80
N LEU A 58 3.76 6.40 3.98
CA LEU A 58 3.88 5.85 2.63
C LEU A 58 2.92 6.57 1.70
N ASP A 59 3.02 6.30 0.40
CA ASP A 59 2.05 6.78 -0.57
C ASP A 59 0.66 6.17 -0.38
N ASP A 60 -0.34 6.87 -0.88
CA ASP A 60 -1.71 6.38 -0.92
C ASP A 60 -1.82 5.23 -1.92
N MET A 61 -2.44 4.13 -1.51
CA MET A 61 -2.46 2.90 -2.28
C MET A 61 -3.81 2.20 -2.20
N CYS A 62 -4.09 1.42 -3.24
CA CYS A 62 -5.29 0.61 -3.33
C CYS A 62 -5.00 -0.84 -2.90
N PHE A 63 -5.71 -1.32 -1.90
CA PHE A 63 -5.56 -2.66 -1.35
C PHE A 63 -6.81 -3.51 -1.54
N GLU A 64 -6.66 -4.83 -1.52
CA GLU A 64 -7.82 -5.71 -1.41
C GLU A 64 -8.50 -5.51 -0.05
N ALA A 65 -9.82 -5.76 0.00
CA ALA A 65 -10.59 -5.57 1.23
C ALA A 65 -10.00 -6.29 2.45
N ILE A 66 -9.45 -7.49 2.27
CA ILE A 66 -8.83 -8.29 3.34
C ILE A 66 -7.47 -7.70 3.76
N GLU A 67 -6.66 -7.25 2.80
CA GLU A 67 -5.36 -6.61 3.08
C GLU A 67 -5.57 -5.30 3.85
N ALA A 68 -6.49 -4.46 3.36
CA ALA A 68 -6.87 -3.20 4.00
C ALA A 68 -7.38 -3.39 5.45
N TRP A 69 -7.99 -4.54 5.78
CA TRP A 69 -8.43 -4.85 7.15
C TRP A 69 -7.26 -5.20 8.09
N ARG A 70 -6.13 -5.66 7.56
CA ARG A 70 -4.95 -6.07 8.33
C ARG A 70 -3.96 -4.93 8.56
N LEU A 71 -4.11 -3.83 7.83
CA LEU A 71 -3.22 -2.68 7.96
C LEU A 71 -3.33 -2.04 9.37
N PRO A 72 -2.20 -1.65 9.98
CA PRO A 72 -2.21 -0.93 11.25
C PRO A 72 -2.96 0.39 11.12
N ARG A 73 -4.04 0.55 11.88
CA ARG A 73 -4.90 1.76 11.83
C ARG A 73 -4.18 3.04 12.27
N GLN A 74 -3.04 2.91 12.94
CA GLN A 74 -2.21 4.04 13.35
C GLN A 74 -1.52 4.71 12.17
N VAL A 75 -1.23 3.95 11.10
CA VAL A 75 -0.47 4.42 9.93
C VAL A 75 -1.39 4.55 8.71
N PHE A 76 -2.38 3.66 8.59
CA PHE A 76 -3.26 3.59 7.43
C PHE A 76 -4.71 3.96 7.78
N SER A 77 -5.30 4.81 6.95
CA SER A 77 -6.72 5.17 6.97
C SER A 77 -7.37 4.78 5.64
N CYS A 78 -8.24 3.77 5.68
CA CYS A 78 -8.89 3.26 4.46
C CYS A 78 -10.32 3.80 4.29
N ASP A 79 -10.66 4.07 3.03
CA ASP A 79 -12.01 4.40 2.61
C ASP A 79 -12.98 3.24 2.89
N PRO A 80 -14.28 3.53 3.09
CA PRO A 80 -15.29 2.49 3.19
C PRO A 80 -15.41 1.73 1.85
N PRO A 81 -15.91 0.48 1.86
CA PRO A 81 -16.08 -0.28 0.63
C PRO A 81 -16.91 0.52 -0.37
N SER A 82 -16.51 0.48 -1.64
CA SER A 82 -16.86 1.44 -2.70
C SER A 82 -18.35 1.73 -2.95
N GLY A 83 -19.27 0.96 -2.37
CA GLY A 83 -20.71 1.27 -2.38
C GLY A 83 -21.15 2.29 -1.32
N ALA A 84 -20.33 2.60 -0.33
CA ALA A 84 -20.70 3.49 0.78
C ALA A 84 -20.21 4.94 0.61
N ALA A 85 -19.19 5.19 -0.23
CA ALA A 85 -18.65 6.53 -0.47
C ALA A 85 -19.62 7.42 -1.28
N HIS A 86 -20.45 6.83 -2.16
CA HIS A 86 -21.48 7.55 -2.91
C HIS A 86 -22.70 7.97 -2.06
N ALA A 87 -22.85 7.45 -0.84
CA ALA A 87 -24.00 7.76 0.02
C ALA A 87 -23.86 9.06 0.83
N ARG A 88 -22.68 9.69 0.86
CA ARG A 88 -22.42 10.92 1.64
C ARG A 88 -22.60 12.23 0.87
N LEU A 89 -23.02 12.18 -0.40
CA LEU A 89 -23.23 13.36 -1.26
C LEU A 89 -24.72 13.66 -1.52
N ASN A 90 -25.65 13.15 -0.70
CA ASN A 90 -27.07 13.50 -0.77
C ASN A 90 -27.54 14.20 0.51
#